data_AF-A0A924YQ55-F1
#
_entry.id   AF-A0A924YQ55-F1
#
_cell.length_a   1.000
_cell.length_b   1.000
_cell.length_c   1.000
_cell.angle_alpha   90.00
_cell.angle_beta   90.00
_cell.angle_gamma   90.00
#
_symmetry.space_group_name_H-M   'P 1'
#
loop_
_entity.id
_entity.type
_entity.pdbx_description
1 polymer ?
#
loop_
_entity_poly.entity_id
_entity_poly.type
_entity_poly.pdbx_seq_one_letter_code
_entity_poly.pdbx_strand_id
1 'polypeptide(L)' 'MQSHALTVEDVAECVVQGLAEEKFLILPHPEVADFFAAKPTDYDRWLHQFSRMKEKWDRPRKQRPAA' A
#
# COMPACT_ATOMS: atom_id res chain seq x y z
N MET A 1 -11.71 10.27 8.30
CA MET A 1 -10.97 9.12 7.73
C MET A 1 -9.60 9.63 7.35
N GLN A 2 -8.58 9.34 8.14
CA GLN A 2 -7.22 9.82 7.89
C GLN A 2 -6.80 9.32 6.50
N SER A 3 -6.44 10.24 5.62
CA SER A 3 -5.87 9.90 4.33
C SER A 3 -4.47 9.35 4.60
N HIS A 4 -4.33 8.02 4.59
CA HIS A 4 -3.04 7.30 4.57
C HIS A 4 -2.24 7.56 3.28
N ALA A 5 -2.51 8.64 2.56
CA ALA A 5 -1.76 8.98 1.36
C ALA A 5 -0.49 9.71 1.81
N LEU A 6 0.66 9.11 1.49
CA LEU A 6 1.96 9.76 1.66
C LEU A 6 2.13 10.86 0.61
N THR A 7 2.87 11.91 0.98
CA THR A 7 3.33 12.89 0.00
C THR A 7 4.40 12.28 -0.90
N VAL A 8 4.75 12.97 -1.99
CA VAL A 8 5.83 12.48 -2.87
C VAL A 8 7.18 12.58 -2.17
N GLU A 9 7.35 13.58 -1.31
CA GLU A 9 8.53 13.79 -0.48
C GLU A 9 8.71 12.65 0.53
N ASP A 10 7.63 12.26 1.22
CA ASP A 10 7.67 11.14 2.19
C ASP A 10 8.11 9.83 1.50
N VAL A 11 7.59 9.56 0.30
CA VAL A 11 7.95 8.36 -0.47
C VAL A 11 9.41 8.43 -0.94
N ALA A 12 9.87 9.60 -1.37
CA ALA A 12 11.26 9.79 -1.80
C ALA A 12 12.24 9.55 -0.63
N GLU A 13 11.92 10.06 0.56
CA GLU A 13 12.74 9.83 1.76
C GLU A 13 12.80 8.34 2.13
N CYS A 14 11.68 7.63 2.07
CA CYS A 14 11.65 6.17 2.28
C CYS A 14 12.59 5.42 1.33
N VAL A 15 12.66 5.83 0.06
CA VAL A 15 13.56 5.22 -0.94
C VAL A 15 15.02 5.52 -0.62
N VAL A 16 15.37 6.78 -0.34
CA VAL A 16 16.75 7.17 0.00
C VAL A 16 17.24 6.42 1.23
N GLN A 17 16.40 6.34 2.28
CA GLN A 17 16.73 5.61 3.49
C GLN A 17 16.91 4.10 3.21
N GLY A 18 15.99 3.48 2.45
CA GLY A 18 16.09 2.06 2.14
C GLY A 18 17.34 1.72 1.32
N LEU A 19 17.77 2.61 0.43
CA LEU A 19 19.03 2.47 -0.30
C LEU A 19 20.25 2.57 0.62
N ALA A 20 20.26 3.54 1.54
CA ALA A 20 21.34 3.71 2.52
C ALA A 20 21.47 2.50 3.47
N GLU A 21 20.34 1.86 3.79
CA GLU A 21 20.26 0.64 4.59
C GLU A 21 20.48 -0.65 3.78
N GLU A 22 20.77 -0.54 2.48
CA GLU A 22 20.93 -1.66 1.54
C GLU A 22 19.75 -2.65 1.55
N LYS A 23 18.53 -2.14 1.78
CA LYS A 23 17.30 -2.93 1.77
C LYS A 23 16.77 -3.08 0.36
N PHE A 24 16.58 -4.33 -0.07
CA PHE A 24 15.99 -4.62 -1.37
C PHE A 24 14.49 -4.31 -1.42
N LEU A 25 13.74 -4.70 -0.37
CA LEU A 25 12.30 -4.45 -0.28
C LEU A 25 12.03 -3.22 0.58
N ILE A 26 11.70 -2.11 -0.09
CA ILE A 26 11.33 -0.84 0.54
C ILE A 26 9.80 -0.74 0.55
N LEU A 27 9.21 -0.62 1.73
CA LEU A 27 7.77 -0.51 1.92
C LEU A 27 7.44 0.82 2.62
N PRO A 28 7.03 1.87 1.86
CA PRO A 28 6.62 3.15 2.45
C PRO A 28 5.41 3.01 3.40
N HIS A 29 4.58 2.00 3.15
CA HIS A 29 3.49 1.57 4.01
C HIS A 29 3.90 0.29 4.74
N PRO A 30 4.36 0.35 6.01
CA PRO A 30 4.85 -0.82 6.73
C PRO A 30 3.77 -1.90 6.89
N GLU A 31 2.48 -1.52 6.93
CA GLU A 31 1.36 -2.46 6.96
C GLU A 31 1.29 -3.38 5.74
N VAL A 32 1.95 -3.03 4.62
CA VAL A 32 2.02 -3.85 3.41
C VAL A 32 2.89 -5.11 3.61
N ALA A 33 3.78 -5.12 4.60
CA ALA A 33 4.64 -6.26 4.90
C ALA A 33 3.85 -7.53 5.20
N ASP A 34 2.79 -7.42 6.02
CA ASP A 34 1.93 -8.56 6.37
C ASP A 34 1.19 -9.11 5.15
N PHE A 35 0.73 -8.24 4.26
CA PHE A 35 0.07 -8.64 3.02
C PHE A 35 1.04 -9.33 2.05
N PHE A 36 2.29 -8.86 1.99
CA PHE A 36 3.34 -9.48 1.20
C PHE A 36 3.70 -10.86 1.75
N ALA A 37 3.85 -10.99 3.07
CA ALA A 37 4.15 -12.25 3.74
C ALA A 37 3.02 -13.29 3.63
N ALA A 38 1.75 -12.85 3.66
CA ALA A 38 0.61 -13.73 3.51
C ALA A 38 0.47 -14.30 2.09
N LYS A 39 0.92 -13.57 1.06
CA LYS A 39 0.77 -13.96 -0.36
C LYS A 39 1.28 -15.38 -0.69
N PRO A 40 2.51 -15.79 -0.30
CA PRO A 40 2.97 -17.15 -0.57
C PRO A 40 2.35 -18.22 0.32
N THR A 41 1.78 -17.86 1.48
CA THR A 41 1.24 -18.86 2.44
C THR A 41 -0.09 -19.47 2.00
N ASP A 42 -0.99 -18.67 1.43
CA ASP A 42 -2.30 -19.10 0.91
C ASP A 42 -2.74 -18.10 -0.16
N TYR A 43 -2.42 -18.43 -1.42
CA TYR A 43 -2.58 -17.52 -2.54
C TYR A 43 -4.06 -17.30 -2.92
N ASP A 44 -4.88 -18.34 -2.81
CA ASP A 44 -6.32 -18.25 -3.14
C ASP A 44 -7.06 -17.38 -2.12
N ARG A 45 -6.77 -17.56 -0.84
CA ARG A 45 -7.29 -16.70 0.22
C ARG A 45 -6.82 -15.26 0.04
N TRP A 46 -5.55 -15.05 -0.31
CA TRP A 46 -5.02 -13.73 -0.62
C TRP A 46 -5.80 -13.08 -1.78
N LEU A 47 -5.96 -13.76 -2.91
CA LEU A 47 -6.72 -13.27 -4.06
C LEU A 47 -8.16 -12.89 -3.69
N HIS A 48 -8.83 -13.73 -2.91
CA HIS A 48 -10.19 -13.45 -2.47
C HIS A 48 -10.26 -12.17 -1.64
N GLN A 49 -9.35 -11.97 -0.69
CA GLN A 49 -9.31 -10.76 0.15
C GLN A 49 -9.03 -9.50 -0.68
N PHE A 50 -8.07 -9.55 -1.59
CA PHE A 50 -7.73 -8.41 -2.46
C PHE A 50 -8.85 -8.06 -3.45
N SER A 51 -9.55 -9.07 -3.99
CA SER A 51 -10.73 -8.86 -4.85
C SER A 51 -11.83 -8.06 -4.14
N ARG A 52 -12.13 -8.42 -2.88
CA ARG A 52 -13.12 -7.70 -2.06
C ARG A 52 -12.68 -6.27 -1.71
N MET A 53 -11.40 -6.06 -1.44
CA MET A 53 -10.85 -4.71 -1.20
C MET A 53 -10.98 -3.83 -2.46
N LYS A 54 -10.64 -4.38 -3.63
CA LYS A 54 -10.78 -3.69 -4.91
C LYS A 54 -12.24 -3.29 -5.17
N GLU A 55 -13.21 -4.19 -5.00
CA GLU A 55 -14.63 -3.87 -5.17
C GLU A 55 -15.07 -2.69 -4.28
N LYS A 56 -14.58 -2.65 -3.04
CA LYS A 56 -14.86 -1.55 -2.11
C LYS A 56 -14.27 -0.21 -2.58
N TRP A 57 -13.10 -0.22 -3.20
CA TRP A 57 -12.42 0.99 -3.71
C TRP A 57 -12.92 1.45 -5.06
N ASP A 58 -13.36 0.52 -5.92
CA ASP A 58 -13.96 0.81 -7.22
C ASP A 58 -15.37 1.43 -7.07
N ARG A 59 -16.00 1.32 -5.89
CA ARG A 59 -17.20 2.13 -5.59
C ARG A 59 -16.88 3.61 -5.85
N PRO A 60 -17.73 4.34 -6.59
CA PRO A 60 -17.40 5.66 -7.09
C PRO A 60 -16.95 6.56 -5.93
N ARG A 61 -15.66 6.88 -5.92
CA ARG A 61 -15.05 7.79 -4.96
C ARG A 61 -15.70 9.14 -5.21
N LYS A 62 -16.71 9.53 -4.41
CA LYS A 62 -17.33 10.86 -4.50
C LYS A 62 -16.20 11.88 -4.56
N GLN A 63 -16.06 12.55 -5.69
CA GLN A 63 -14.95 13.45 -5.96
C GLN A 63 -14.92 14.50 -4.84
N ARG A 64 -13.77 14.64 -4.16
CA ARG A 64 -13.55 15.81 -3.31
C ARG A 64 -13.44 17.01 -4.27
N PRO A 65 -14.24 18.07 -4.11
CA PRO A 65 -14.10 19.24 -4.96
C PRO A 65 -12.69 19.81 -4.80
N ALA A 66 -12.05 20.09 -5.94
CA ALA A 66 -10.80 20.84 -5.97
C ALA A 66 -11.11 22.26 -5.48
N ALA A 67 -10.43 22.67 -4.41
CA ALA A 67 -10.34 24.06 -3.98
C ALA A 67 -9.08 24.67 -4.59
#